data_AF-A0A258C3C2-F1
#
_entry.id   AF-A0A258C3C2-F1
#
_cell.length_a   1.000
_cell.length_b   1.000
_cell.length_c   1.000
_cell.angle_alpha   90.00
_cell.angle_beta   90.00
_cell.angle_gamma   90.00
#
_symmetry.space_group_name_H-M   'P 1'
#
loop_
_entity.id
_entity.type
_entity.pdbx_description
1 polymer ?
#
loop_
_entity_poly.entity_id
_entity_poly.type
_entity_poly.pdbx_seq_one_letter_code
_entity_poly.pdbx_strand_id
1 'polypeptide(L)' 'MTPDSVALEAPGRLAVIAAETGIGWSFAELAETSARWANALRAAGITPGTRLAILTPNRIEAFGVY' A
#
# COMPACT_ATOMS: atom_id res chain seq x y z
N MET A 1 -6.76 5.46 -13.65
CA MET A 1 -5.82 6.11 -12.71
C MET A 1 -5.47 5.08 -11.65
N THR A 2 -4.21 4.67 -11.55
CA THR A 2 -3.74 3.73 -10.51
C THR A 2 -2.86 4.49 -9.51
N PRO A 3 -2.66 4.00 -8.28
CA PRO A 3 -1.77 4.67 -7.34
C PRO A 3 -0.34 4.78 -7.87
N ASP A 4 0.15 3.78 -8.62
CA ASP A 4 1.46 3.82 -9.29
C ASP A 4 1.56 4.94 -10.34
N SER A 5 0.50 5.18 -11.13
CA SER A 5 0.51 6.27 -12.12
C SER A 5 0.60 7.63 -11.43
N VAL A 6 -0.07 7.80 -10.28
CA VAL A 6 0.00 9.03 -9.50
C VAL A 6 1.35 9.18 -8.79
N ALA A 7 1.97 8.07 -8.36
CA ALA A 7 3.31 8.10 -7.78
C ALA A 7 4.37 8.61 -8.77
N LEU A 8 4.21 8.33 -10.07
CA LEU A 8 5.07 8.85 -11.13
C LEU A 8 4.82 10.34 -11.40
N GLU A 9 3.56 10.77 -11.43
CA GLU A 9 3.19 12.14 -11.78
C GLU A 9 3.33 13.14 -10.62
N ALA A 10 3.03 12.70 -9.40
CA ALA A 10 2.96 13.53 -8.20
C ALA A 10 3.39 12.75 -6.94
N PRO A 11 4.68 12.33 -6.85
CA PRO A 11 5.16 11.41 -5.81
C PRO A 11 4.88 11.89 -4.38
N GLY A 12 4.99 13.19 -4.12
CA GLY A 12 4.78 13.79 -2.79
C GLY A 12 3.32 14.05 -2.41
N ARG A 13 2.34 13.79 -3.31
CA ARG A 13 0.92 13.95 -2.98
C ARG A 13 0.50 12.89 -1.98
N LEU A 14 -0.26 13.27 -0.95
CA LEU A 14 -0.77 12.32 0.04
C LEU A 14 -1.78 11.36 -0.59
N ALA A 15 -1.56 10.06 -0.36
CA ALA A 15 -2.40 8.96 -0.82
C ALA A 15 -3.28 8.41 0.32
N VAL A 16 -2.73 8.32 1.53
CA VAL A 16 -3.42 7.81 2.72
C VAL A 16 -3.12 8.72 3.91
N ILE A 17 -4.13 9.00 4.73
CA ILE A 17 -4.00 9.75 5.98
C ILE A 17 -4.75 8.96 7.07
N ALA A 18 -4.05 8.60 8.14
CA ALA A 18 -4.67 8.05 9.34
C ALA A 18 -5.41 9.17 10.07
N ALA A 19 -6.74 9.14 10.03
CA ALA A 19 -7.59 10.22 10.56
C ALA A 19 -7.34 10.52 12.04
N GLU A 20 -7.01 9.50 12.84
CA GLU A 20 -6.80 9.65 14.29
C GLU A 20 -5.48 10.34 14.66
N THR A 21 -4.44 10.19 13.83
CA THR A 21 -3.08 10.67 14.15
C THR A 21 -2.58 11.76 13.20
N GLY A 22 -3.24 11.93 12.05
CA GLY A 22 -2.79 12.81 10.96
C GLY A 22 -1.55 12.30 10.21
N ILE A 23 -0.98 11.16 10.60
CA ILE A 23 0.15 10.54 9.91
C ILE A 23 -0.33 10.04 8.54
N GLY A 24 0.43 10.30 7.49
CA GLY A 24 0.06 9.91 6.14
C GLY A 24 1.23 9.34 5.35
N TRP A 25 0.87 8.70 4.26
CA TRP A 25 1.80 8.28 3.21
C TRP A 25 1.49 9.05 1.94
N SER A 26 2.56 9.53 1.32
CA SER A 26 2.56 9.99 -0.06
C SER A 26 2.34 8.82 -1.03
N PHE A 27 1.99 9.11 -2.28
CA PHE A 27 1.88 8.09 -3.33
C PHE A 27 3.20 7.35 -3.55
N ALA A 28 4.35 8.02 -3.41
CA ALA A 28 5.65 7.36 -3.48
C ALA A 28 5.86 6.36 -2.33
N GLU A 29 5.58 6.75 -1.09
CA GLU A 29 5.73 5.87 0.08
C GLU A 29 4.75 4.69 0.05
N LEU A 30 3.54 4.92 -0.47
CA LEU A 30 2.54 3.88 -0.67
C LEU A 30 3.01 2.87 -1.73
N ALA A 31 3.54 3.32 -2.87
CA ALA A 31 4.05 2.45 -3.92
C ALA A 31 5.25 1.62 -3.45
N GLU A 32 6.19 2.25 -2.73
CA GLU A 32 7.34 1.55 -2.16
C GLU A 32 6.92 0.48 -1.14
N THR A 33 5.98 0.83 -0.25
CA THR A 33 5.46 -0.10 0.75
C THR A 33 4.71 -1.26 0.10
N SER A 34 3.97 -1.00 -0.97
CA SER A 34 3.24 -2.03 -1.71
C SER A 34 4.17 -2.99 -2.45
N ALA A 35 5.26 -2.47 -3.02
CA ALA A 35 6.31 -3.32 -3.60
C ALA A 35 6.97 -4.23 -2.54
N ARG A 36 7.18 -3.75 -1.30
CA ARG A 36 7.68 -4.57 -0.20
C ARG A 36 6.70 -5.69 0.17
N TRP A 37 5.42 -5.39 0.30
CA TRP A 37 4.38 -6.39 0.55
C TRP A 37 4.30 -7.43 -0.57
N ALA A 38 4.27 -7.01 -1.83
CA ALA A 38 4.24 -7.91 -2.97
C ALA A 38 5.43 -8.90 -2.96
N ASN A 39 6.63 -8.42 -2.62
CA ASN A 39 7.80 -9.28 -2.47
C ASN A 39 7.65 -10.27 -1.32
N ALA A 40 7.16 -9.84 -0.16
CA ALA A 40 6.94 -10.71 1.00
C ALA A 40 5.87 -11.78 0.71
N LEU A 41 4.76 -11.40 0.08
CA LEU A 41 3.68 -12.32 -0.31
C LEU A 41 4.16 -13.34 -1.34
N ARG A 42 4.94 -12.91 -2.33
CA ARG A 42 5.54 -13.82 -3.31
C ARG A 42 6.52 -14.80 -2.63
N ALA A 43 7.31 -14.34 -1.67
CA ALA A 43 8.20 -15.21 -0.89
C ALA A 43 7.42 -16.21 -0.03
N ALA A 44 6.22 -15.85 0.43
CA ALA A 44 5.29 -16.75 1.13
C ALA A 44 4.51 -17.70 0.20
N GLY A 45 4.79 -17.69 -1.11
CA GLY A 45 4.14 -18.58 -2.09
C GLY A 45 2.79 -18.10 -2.60
N ILE A 46 2.40 -16.86 -2.29
CA ILE A 46 1.17 -16.25 -2.82
C ILE A 46 1.39 -15.90 -4.30
N THR A 47 0.48 -16.35 -5.14
CA THR A 47 0.54 -16.14 -6.60
C THR A 47 -0.69 -15.36 -7.09
N PRO A 48 -0.62 -14.74 -8.28
CA PRO A 48 -1.77 -14.09 -8.89
C PRO A 48 -3.01 -15.00 -8.91
N GLY A 49 -4.16 -14.47 -8.48
CA GLY A 49 -5.42 -15.23 -8.35
C GLY A 49 -5.63 -15.92 -6.98
N THR A 50 -4.61 -15.92 -6.11
CA THR A 50 -4.76 -16.36 -4.72
C THR A 50 -5.62 -15.36 -3.94
N ARG A 51 -6.58 -15.87 -3.15
CA ARG A 51 -7.35 -15.03 -2.23
C ARG A 51 -6.62 -14.94 -0.91
N LEU A 52 -6.32 -13.73 -0.47
CA LEU A 52 -5.66 -13.43 0.80
C LEU A 52 -6.65 -12.71 1.72
N ALA A 53 -6.78 -13.17 2.97
CA ALA A 53 -7.53 -12.45 4.00
C ALA A 53 -6.60 -11.49 4.74
N ILE A 54 -7.03 -10.25 4.93
CA ILE A 54 -6.35 -9.26 5.76
C ILE A 54 -7.28 -8.92 6.92
N LEU A 55 -6.88 -9.30 8.14
CA LEU A 55 -7.63 -9.02 9.36
C LEU A 55 -6.80 -8.13 10.26
N THR A 56 -7.20 -6.86 10.35
CA THR A 56 -6.49 -5.82 11.09
C THR A 56 -7.47 -4.72 11.47
N PRO A 57 -7.22 -3.96 12.56
CA PRO A 57 -7.87 -2.66 12.75
C PRO A 57 -7.60 -1.71 11.58
N ASN A 58 -8.34 -0.62 11.49
CA ASN A 58 -8.10 0.42 10.48
C ASN A 58 -6.76 1.11 10.73
N ARG A 59 -5.70 0.59 10.12
CA ARG A 59 -4.34 1.12 10.23
C ARG A 59 -3.75 1.38 8.85
N ILE A 60 -2.86 2.35 8.78
CA ILE A 60 -2.23 2.77 7.52
C ILE A 60 -1.48 1.62 6.85
N GLU A 61 -0.91 0.69 7.63
CA GLU A 61 -0.14 -0.45 7.11
C GLU A 61 -0.98 -1.41 6.25
N ALA A 62 -2.28 -1.49 6.50
CA ALA A 62 -3.20 -2.33 5.73
C ALA A 62 -3.34 -1.86 4.27
N PHE A 63 -3.19 -0.55 4.02
CA PHE A 63 -3.31 0.03 2.69
C PHE A 63 -2.10 -0.27 1.80
N GLY A 64 -0.99 -0.73 2.37
CA GLY A 64 0.18 -1.18 1.59
C GLY A 64 -0.04 -2.50 0.85
N VAL A 65 -1.20 -3.16 0.95
CA VAL A 65 -1.49 -4.44 0.27
C VAL A 65 -2.45 -4.26 -0.91
N TYR A 66 -2.50 -3.06 -1.51
CA TYR A 66 -3.40 -2.78 -2.63
C TYR A 66 -2.97 -3.42 -3.95
#